data_AF-A0A842WAC0-F1
#
_entry.id   AF-A0A842WAC0-F1
#
_cell.length_a   1.000
_cell.length_b   1.000
_cell.length_c   1.000
_cell.angle_alpha   90.00
_cell.angle_beta   90.00
_cell.angle_gamma   90.00
#
_symmetry.space_group_name_H-M   'P 1'
#
loop_
_entity.id
_entity.type
_entity.pdbx_description
1 polymer ?
#
loop_
_entity_poly.entity_id
_entity_poly.type
_entity_poly.pdbx_seq_one_letter_code
_entity_poly.pdbx_strand_id
1 'polypeptide(L)' 'MKKFNFSYDKENDDLFLYNHNSKSAGSVEVGDIILDFNNKKELVGIQINKASEF' A
#
# COMPACT_ATOMS: atom_id res chain seq x y z
N MET A 1 -11.83 -13.48 2.89
CA MET A 1 -10.65 -12.65 3.25
C MET A 1 -10.07 -12.07 1.96
N LYS A 2 -9.88 -10.75 1.87
CA LYS A 2 -9.23 -10.12 0.70
C LYS A 2 -7.77 -10.59 0.67
N LYS A 3 -7.33 -11.18 -0.45
CA LYS A 3 -5.92 -11.59 -0.63
C LYS A 3 -5.12 -10.36 -1.05
N PHE A 4 -4.32 -9.85 -0.13
CA PHE A 4 -3.29 -8.87 -0.46
C PHE A 4 -2.02 -9.57 -0.91
N ASN A 5 -1.34 -8.96 -1.87
CA ASN A 5 -0.03 -9.36 -2.35
C ASN A 5 1.00 -8.45 -1.69
N PHE A 6 2.21 -8.97 -1.57
CA PHE A 6 3.31 -8.33 -0.89
C PHE A 6 4.46 -8.18 -1.87
N SER A 7 5.05 -6.99 -1.94
CA SER A 7 6.25 -6.72 -2.71
C SER A 7 7.14 -5.77 -1.93
N TYR A 8 8.43 -6.06 -1.90
CA TYR A 8 9.43 -5.19 -1.27
C TYR A 8 10.37 -4.68 -2.36
N ASP A 9 10.46 -3.36 -2.49
CA ASP A 9 11.42 -2.69 -3.35
C ASP A 9 12.66 -2.32 -2.54
N LYS A 10 13.73 -3.08 -2.77
CA LYS A 10 14.99 -2.89 -2.05
C LYS A 10 15.72 -1.61 -2.45
N GLU A 11 15.53 -1.11 -3.67
CA GLU A 11 16.23 0.10 -4.13
C GLU A 11 15.69 1.35 -3.45
N ASN A 12 14.38 1.39 -3.20
CA ASN A 12 13.70 2.50 -2.53
C ASN A 12 13.44 2.26 -1.03
N ASP A 13 13.71 1.05 -0.53
CA ASP A 13 13.33 0.61 0.83
C ASP A 13 11.82 0.77 1.08
N ASP A 14 11.02 0.43 0.07
CA ASP A 14 9.58 0.57 0.11
C ASP A 14 8.91 -0.79 0.20
N LEU A 15 7.92 -0.90 1.09
CA LEU A 15 7.11 -2.09 1.24
C LEU A 15 5.67 -1.86 0.78
N PHE A 16 5.22 -2.71 -0.14
CA PHE A 16 3.89 -2.64 -0.74
C PHE A 16 3.04 -3.83 -0.33
N LEU A 17 1.84 -3.54 0.14
CA LEU A 17 0.76 -4.49 0.34
C LEU A 17 -0.42 -4.08 -0.53
N TYR A 18 -0.81 -4.87 -1.53
CA TYR A 18 -1.82 -4.42 -2.52
C TYR A 18 -2.73 -5.53 -3.04
N ASN A 19 -3.93 -5.15 -3.46
CA ASN A 19 -4.90 -6.05 -4.09
C ASN A 19 -4.89 -5.89 -5.61
N HIS A 20 -4.33 -6.86 -6.35
CA HIS A 20 -4.25 -6.82 -7.83
C HIS A 20 -5.61 -6.75 -8.55
N ASN A 21 -6.70 -7.15 -7.87
CA ASN A 21 -8.05 -7.12 -8.43
C ASN A 21 -8.78 -5.81 -8.16
N SER A 22 -8.13 -4.84 -7.51
CA SER A 22 -8.74 -3.55 -7.21
C SER A 22 -7.82 -2.41 -7.58
N LYS A 23 -8.41 -1.36 -8.15
CA LYS A 23 -7.69 -0.14 -8.51
C LYS A 23 -7.83 0.90 -7.40
N SER A 24 -6.74 1.58 -7.07
CA SER A 24 -6.78 2.78 -6.20
C SER A 24 -7.51 3.92 -6.92
N ALA A 25 -8.31 4.66 -6.16
CA ALA A 25 -9.00 5.87 -6.60
C ALA A 25 -8.55 7.11 -5.82
N GLY A 26 -7.82 6.93 -4.73
CA GLY A 26 -7.27 7.99 -3.91
C GLY A 26 -6.47 7.42 -2.75
N SER A 27 -5.58 8.24 -2.21
CA SER A 27 -4.62 7.81 -1.19
C SER A 27 -4.60 8.82 -0.04
N VAL A 28 -4.30 8.32 1.15
CA VAL A 28 -4.05 9.14 2.34
C VAL A 28 -2.63 8.84 2.80
N GLU A 29 -1.82 9.89 2.94
CA GLU A 29 -0.44 9.80 3.42
C GLU A 29 -0.37 10.24 4.89
N VAL A 30 0.28 9.42 5.71
CA VAL A 30 0.48 9.66 7.15
C VAL A 30 1.93 9.32 7.48
N GLY A 31 2.80 10.32 7.39
CA GLY A 31 4.25 10.12 7.56
C GLY A 31 4.78 9.16 6.49
N ASP A 32 5.49 8.12 6.89
CA ASP A 32 6.05 7.13 5.97
C ASP A 32 5.05 6.05 5.52
N ILE A 33 3.75 6.16 5.87
CA ILE A 33 2.72 5.20 5.48
C ILE A 33 1.70 5.85 4.54
N ILE A 34 1.48 5.23 3.39
CA ILE A 34 0.47 5.63 2.40
C ILE A 34 -0.62 4.54 2.36
N LEU A 35 -1.88 4.95 2.47
CA LEU A 35 -3.05 4.07 2.44
C LEU A 35 -3.90 4.35 1.19
N ASP A 36 -4.10 3.34 0.35
CA ASP A 36 -4.87 3.44 -0.89
C ASP A 36 -6.30 2.94 -0.73
N PHE A 37 -7.25 3.72 -1.25
CA PHE A 37 -8.68 3.40 -1.22
C PHE A 37 -9.28 3.37 -2.63
N ASN A 38 -10.22 2.45 -2.86
CA ASN A 38 -11.00 2.43 -4.11
C ASN A 38 -12.22 3.37 -4.03
N ASN A 39 -12.96 3.47 -5.14
CA ASN A 39 -14.20 4.28 -5.22
C ASN A 39 -15.29 3.88 -4.21
N LYS A 40 -15.20 2.69 -3.61
CA LYS A 40 -16.12 2.21 -2.55
C LYS A 40 -15.59 2.54 -1.14
N LYS A 41 -14.52 3.32 -1.03
CA LYS A 41 -13.82 3.65 0.23
C LYS A 41 -13.25 2.43 0.95
N GLU A 42 -12.97 1.35 0.21
CA GLU A 42 -12.32 0.17 0.77
C GLU A 42 -10.81 0.29 0.65
N LEU A 43 -10.07 -0.12 1.68
CA LEU A 43 -8.60 -0.22 1.63
C LEU A 43 -8.19 -1.29 0.61
N VAL A 44 -7.30 -0.92 -0.31
CA VAL A 44 -6.86 -1.75 -1.44
C VAL A 44 -5.35 -1.77 -1.62
N GLY A 45 -4.63 -0.86 -0.97
CA GLY A 45 -3.18 -0.82 -0.94
C GLY A 45 -2.66 -0.16 0.34
N ILE A 46 -1.44 -0.53 0.72
CA ILE A 46 -0.61 0.12 1.72
C ILE A 46 0.78 0.19 1.12
N GLN A 47 1.42 1.34 1.22
CA GLN A 47 2.85 1.51 1.00
C GLN A 47 3.48 2.01 2.30
N ILE A 48 4.60 1.42 2.69
CA ILE A 48 5.41 1.83 3.83
C ILE A 48 6.78 2.22 3.26
N ASN A 49 7.12 3.50 3.35
CA ASN A 49 8.42 4.00 2.97
C ASN A 49 9.42 3.74 4.10
N LYS A 50 10.70 3.57 3.76
CA LYS A 50 11.76 3.21 4.72
C LYS A 50 11.39 1.99 5.56
N ALA A 51 10.83 0.98 4.91
CA ALA A 51 10.23 -0.17 5.60
C ALA A 51 11.23 -0.92 6.48
N SER A 52 12.53 -0.85 6.19
CA SER A 52 13.57 -1.44 7.02
C SER A 52 13.82 -0.73 8.36
N GLU A 53 13.33 0.50 8.55
CA GLU A 53 13.49 1.27 9.79
C GLU A 53 12.41 0.96 10.87
N PHE A 54 11.46 0.06 10.57
CA PHE A 54 10.36 -0.36 11.45
C PHE A 54 10.60 -1.68 12.18
#